data_AF-A0A953TIT7-F1
#
_entry.id   AF-A0A953TIT7-F1
#
_cell.length_a   1.000
_cell.length_b   1.000
_cell.length_c   1.000
_cell.angle_alpha   90.00
_cell.angle_beta   90.00
_cell.angle_gamma   90.00
#
_symmetry.space_group_name_H-M   'P 1'
#
loop_
_entity.id
_entity.type
_entity.pdbx_description
1 polymer ?
#
loop_
_entity_poly.entity_id
_entity_poly.type
_entity_poly.pdbx_seq_one_letter_code
_entity_poly.pdbx_strand_id
1 'polypeptide(L)'
;MRRLLLVSAWFLLGMAIGLPLGAYWINRAPIRNERAMAMLVKEATVDYFAKTQYRYADRENAREALLFAIQVHKEMAGSYALWGKAEISDLGFCYGELSLLEEASGNADLARNYMAKAEETLREAGFHDPSAVYIRKRLENEPFVEVSLKGNRP
;
A
#
# COMPACT_ATOMS: atom_id res chain seq x y z
N MET A 1 27.55 55.20 10.34
CA MET A 1 26.61 54.56 11.29
C MET A 1 25.21 54.31 10.71
N ARG A 2 24.52 55.28 10.09
CA ARG A 2 23.14 55.08 9.54
C ARG A 2 22.98 53.91 8.54
N ARG A 3 23.96 53.67 7.66
CA ARG A 3 23.93 52.55 6.70
C ARG A 3 24.04 51.18 7.39
N LEU A 4 24.78 51.11 8.50
CA LEU A 4 24.93 49.88 9.29
C LEU A 4 23.63 49.53 10.01
N LEU A 5 22.92 50.54 10.54
CA LEU A 5 21.61 50.38 11.18
C LEU A 5 20.52 49.90 10.21
N LEU A 6 20.53 50.38 8.97
CA LEU A 6 19.60 49.93 7.92
C LEU A 6 19.83 48.47 7.54
N VAL A 7 21.08 48.05 7.37
CA VAL A 7 21.41 46.66 7.04
C VAL A 7 21.02 45.70 8.17
N SER A 8 21.27 46.08 9.44
CA SER A 8 20.83 45.28 10.59
C SER A 8 19.30 45.19 10.70
N ALA A 9 18.58 46.27 10.38
CA ALA A 9 17.12 46.27 10.38
C ALA A 9 16.54 45.32 9.32
N TRP A 10 17.08 45.32 8.11
CA TRP A 10 16.68 44.39 7.05
C TRP A 10 16.98 42.93 7.41
N PHE A 11 18.10 42.67 8.08
CA PHE A 11 18.46 41.32 8.51
C PHE A 11 17.49 40.78 9.58
N LEU A 12 17.12 41.62 10.57
CA LEU A 12 16.15 41.26 11.61
C LEU A 12 14.76 41.00 11.02
N LEU A 13 14.36 41.79 10.01
CA LEU A 13 13.07 41.62 9.33
C LEU A 13 13.03 40.33 8.50
N GLY A 14 14.15 40.01 7.83
CA GLY A 14 14.33 38.71 7.15
C GLY A 14 14.26 37.52 8.11
N MET A 15 14.88 37.61 9.30
CA MET A 15 14.79 36.55 10.32
C MET A 15 13.38 36.42 10.90
N ALA A 16 12.69 37.53 11.16
CA ALA A 16 11.33 37.54 11.72
C ALA A 16 10.31 36.85 10.80
N ILE A 17 10.52 36.90 9.48
CA ILE A 17 9.65 36.23 8.50
C ILE A 17 10.17 34.82 8.18
N GLY A 18 11.49 34.66 8.03
CA GLY A 18 12.12 33.41 7.64
C GLY A 18 12.03 32.31 8.69
N LEU A 19 12.14 32.64 9.99
CA LEU A 19 12.04 31.66 11.08
C LEU A 19 10.65 31.03 11.22
N PRO A 20 9.53 31.77 11.25
CA PRO A 20 8.20 31.15 11.35
C PRO A 20 7.84 30.36 10.09
N LEU A 21 8.22 30.81 8.89
CA LEU A 21 8.06 30.03 7.67
C LEU A 21 8.91 28.76 7.71
N GLY A 22 10.19 28.86 8.05
CA GLY A 22 11.07 27.70 8.20
C GLY A 22 10.55 26.69 9.22
N ALA A 23 10.14 27.15 10.41
CA ALA A 23 9.55 26.30 11.45
C ALA A 23 8.23 25.67 11.00
N TYR A 24 7.38 26.39 10.26
CA TYR A 24 6.13 25.85 9.70
C TYR A 24 6.39 24.72 8.69
N TRP A 25 7.38 24.89 7.81
CA TRP A 25 7.76 23.87 6.84
C TRP A 25 8.47 22.67 7.49
N ILE A 26 9.35 22.92 8.46
CA ILE A 26 10.05 21.87 9.22
C ILE A 26 9.06 21.06 10.05
N ASN A 27 8.03 21.66 10.66
CA ASN A 27 7.03 20.93 11.44
C ASN A 27 6.04 20.12 10.58
N ARG A 28 5.89 20.41 9.28
CA ARG A 28 5.08 19.57 8.37
C ARG A 28 5.77 18.28 7.95
N ALA A 29 7.11 18.27 7.88
CA ALA A 29 7.88 17.11 7.48
C ALA A 29 7.75 15.89 8.44
N PRO A 30 7.89 16.03 9.77
CA PRO A 30 7.76 14.91 10.70
C PRO A 30 6.33 14.39 10.80
N ILE A 31 5.31 15.25 10.71
CA ILE A 31 3.90 14.83 10.72
C ILE A 31 3.58 13.95 9.49
N ARG A 32 4.17 14.26 8.33
CA ARG A 32 4.10 13.37 7.16
C ARG A 32 4.90 12.10 7.39
N ASN A 33 6.04 12.10 8.05
CA ASN A 33 6.80 10.87 8.24
C ASN A 33 6.16 9.93 9.30
N GLU A 34 5.60 10.47 10.37
CA GLU A 34 4.91 9.70 11.42
C GLU A 34 3.62 9.05 10.90
N ARG A 35 2.84 9.77 10.08
CA ARG A 35 1.71 9.16 9.36
C ARG A 35 2.15 8.03 8.43
N ALA A 36 3.39 8.05 7.93
CA ALA A 36 3.91 7.06 6.98
C ALA A 36 4.13 5.76 7.70
N MET A 37 4.88 5.89 8.79
CA MET A 37 5.23 4.79 9.64
C MET A 37 3.97 4.20 10.25
N ALA A 38 3.00 5.03 10.65
CA ALA A 38 1.71 4.54 11.13
C ALA A 38 0.92 3.78 10.05
N MET A 39 0.92 4.24 8.79
CA MET A 39 0.24 3.54 7.69
C MET A 39 0.94 2.23 7.32
N LEU A 40 2.28 2.21 7.27
CA LEU A 40 3.08 0.99 7.01
C LEU A 40 2.90 -0.06 8.11
N VAL A 41 2.90 0.36 9.38
CA VAL A 41 2.64 -0.55 10.51
C VAL A 41 1.22 -1.10 10.41
N LYS A 42 0.24 -0.25 10.08
CA LYS A 42 -1.15 -0.66 9.89
C LYS A 42 -1.28 -1.67 8.75
N GLU A 43 -0.64 -1.42 7.61
CA GLU A 43 -0.59 -2.33 6.47
C GLU A 43 -0.04 -3.70 6.85
N ALA A 44 1.15 -3.75 7.46
CA ALA A 44 1.78 -5.00 7.89
C ALA A 44 0.92 -5.80 8.90
N THR A 45 0.20 -5.09 9.78
CA THR A 45 -0.67 -5.73 10.78
C THR A 45 -1.94 -6.29 10.13
N VAL A 46 -2.53 -5.54 9.18
CA VAL A 46 -3.72 -5.95 8.42
C VAL A 46 -3.39 -7.14 7.53
N ASP A 47 -2.27 -7.09 6.82
CA ASP A 47 -1.79 -8.15 5.97
C ASP A 47 -1.55 -9.44 6.78
N TYR A 48 -0.86 -9.34 7.92
CA TYR A 48 -0.69 -10.48 8.83
C TYR A 48 -2.02 -11.05 9.34
N PHE A 49 -2.98 -10.18 9.68
CA PHE A 49 -4.29 -10.61 10.14
C PHE A 49 -5.09 -11.28 9.02
N ALA A 50 -5.10 -10.72 7.80
CA ALA A 50 -5.73 -11.31 6.62
C ALA A 50 -5.17 -12.70 6.34
N LYS A 51 -3.83 -12.83 6.35
CA LYS A 51 -3.09 -14.09 6.21
C LYS A 51 -3.51 -15.13 7.26
N THR A 52 -3.62 -14.69 8.51
CA THR A 52 -4.01 -15.57 9.61
C THR A 52 -5.46 -16.03 9.47
N GLN A 53 -6.40 -15.14 9.13
CA GLN A 53 -7.81 -15.49 8.97
C GLN A 53 -8.05 -16.43 7.79
N TYR A 54 -7.34 -16.20 6.67
CA TYR A 54 -7.38 -17.07 5.50
C TYR A 54 -6.91 -18.50 5.84
N ARG A 55 -5.84 -18.62 6.63
CA ARG A 55 -5.28 -19.92 7.02
C ARG A 55 -6.18 -20.68 8.00
N TYR A 56 -6.92 -20.00 8.87
CA TYR A 56 -7.49 -20.65 10.06
C TYR A 56 -9.00 -20.70 10.19
N ALA A 57 -9.83 -19.85 9.56
CA ALA A 57 -11.28 -20.02 9.79
C ALA A 57 -12.26 -19.33 8.82
N ASP A 58 -11.99 -18.14 8.27
CA ASP A 58 -13.07 -17.34 7.71
C ASP A 58 -12.67 -16.57 6.43
N ARG A 59 -13.24 -17.04 5.32
CA ARG A 59 -13.07 -16.46 3.99
C ARG A 59 -13.67 -15.06 3.89
N GLU A 60 -14.76 -14.77 4.62
CA GLU A 60 -15.36 -13.43 4.62
C GLU A 60 -14.46 -12.43 5.36
N ASN A 61 -13.92 -12.81 6.52
CA ASN A 61 -12.95 -11.96 7.22
C ASN A 61 -11.67 -11.74 6.40
N ALA A 62 -11.19 -12.78 5.70
CA ALA A 62 -10.05 -12.64 4.80
C ALA A 62 -10.35 -11.67 3.64
N ARG A 63 -11.55 -11.74 3.07
CA ARG A 63 -12.03 -10.80 2.04
C ARG A 63 -12.04 -9.38 2.57
N GLU A 64 -12.65 -9.14 3.72
CA GLU A 64 -12.72 -7.81 4.33
C GLU A 64 -11.34 -7.25 4.64
N ALA A 65 -10.43 -8.08 5.17
CA ALA A 65 -9.07 -7.66 5.46
C ALA A 65 -8.27 -7.31 4.19
N LEU A 66 -8.41 -8.08 3.10
CA LEU A 66 -7.79 -7.77 1.80
C LEU A 66 -8.38 -6.49 1.18
N LEU A 67 -9.69 -6.31 1.24
CA LEU A 67 -10.34 -5.07 0.78
C LEU A 67 -9.83 -3.85 1.57
N PHE A 68 -9.64 -4.00 2.87
CA PHE A 68 -9.08 -2.96 3.73
C PHE A 68 -7.61 -2.68 3.40
N ALA A 69 -6.79 -3.71 3.17
CA ALA A 69 -5.40 -3.54 2.73
C ALA A 69 -5.33 -2.76 1.40
N ILE A 70 -6.15 -3.14 0.42
CA ILE A 70 -6.28 -2.42 -0.86
C ILE A 70 -6.67 -0.95 -0.64
N GLN A 71 -7.60 -0.68 0.28
CA GLN A 71 -7.99 0.69 0.61
C GLN A 71 -6.82 1.47 1.21
N VAL A 72 -6.06 0.87 2.14
CA VAL A 72 -4.88 1.50 2.76
C VAL A 72 -3.83 1.84 1.71
N HIS A 73 -3.51 0.91 0.79
CA HIS A 73 -2.63 1.21 -0.35
C HIS A 73 -3.12 2.40 -1.18
N LYS A 74 -4.41 2.45 -1.51
CA LYS A 74 -4.97 3.57 -2.28
C LYS A 74 -4.91 4.91 -1.53
N GLU A 75 -5.07 4.90 -0.21
CA GLU A 75 -4.94 6.10 0.61
C GLU A 75 -3.47 6.58 0.72
N MET A 76 -2.52 5.65 0.66
CA MET A 76 -1.09 5.94 0.58
C MET A 76 -0.65 6.47 -0.80
N ALA A 77 -1.40 6.13 -1.86
CA ALA A 77 -1.15 6.63 -3.20
C ALA A 77 -1.25 8.17 -3.24
N GLY A 78 -0.14 8.84 -3.55
CA GLY A 78 -0.06 10.29 -3.68
C GLY A 78 0.15 11.08 -2.37
N SER A 79 0.11 10.44 -1.21
CA SER A 79 0.36 11.09 0.08
C SER A 79 1.83 10.95 0.54
N TYR A 80 2.60 10.01 -0.04
CA TYR A 80 3.94 9.63 0.39
C TYR A 80 5.11 9.83 -0.58
N ALA A 81 6.29 10.09 0.00
CA ALA A 81 7.60 10.00 -0.68
C ALA A 81 8.09 8.56 -0.87
N LEU A 82 7.50 7.61 -0.13
CA LEU A 82 7.79 6.18 -0.21
C LEU A 82 6.88 5.45 -1.20
N TRP A 83 5.83 6.10 -1.75
CA TRP A 83 4.99 5.47 -2.77
C TRP A 83 5.82 5.21 -4.03
N GLY A 84 6.20 3.95 -4.22
CA GLY A 84 7.07 3.52 -5.29
C GLY A 84 6.64 2.19 -5.88
N LYS A 85 7.56 1.59 -6.63
CA LYS A 85 7.29 0.33 -7.34
C LYS A 85 6.97 -0.83 -6.40
N ALA A 86 7.52 -0.82 -5.19
CA ALA A 86 7.28 -1.87 -4.20
C ALA A 86 5.83 -1.84 -3.72
N GLU A 87 5.33 -0.68 -3.32
CA GLU A 87 3.98 -0.49 -2.79
C GLU A 87 2.90 -0.71 -3.87
N ILE A 88 3.20 -0.32 -5.12
CA ILE A 88 2.35 -0.65 -6.27
C ILE A 88 2.35 -2.17 -6.51
N SER A 89 3.50 -2.83 -6.37
CA SER A 89 3.58 -4.28 -6.49
C SER A 89 2.75 -4.99 -5.42
N ASP A 90 2.85 -4.55 -4.17
CA ASP A 90 2.12 -5.14 -3.04
C ASP A 90 0.61 -4.99 -3.23
N LEU A 91 0.13 -3.81 -3.68
CA LEU A 91 -1.26 -3.61 -4.09
C LEU A 91 -1.67 -4.60 -5.20
N GLY A 92 -0.80 -4.81 -6.18
CA GLY A 92 -1.02 -5.79 -7.25
C GLY A 92 -1.19 -7.22 -6.71
N PHE A 93 -0.39 -7.62 -5.73
CA PHE A 93 -0.52 -8.92 -5.08
C PHE A 93 -1.78 -9.03 -4.21
N CYS A 94 -2.19 -7.98 -3.49
CA CYS A 94 -3.47 -7.99 -2.77
C CYS A 94 -4.67 -8.23 -3.71
N TYR A 95 -4.66 -7.65 -4.91
CA TYR A 95 -5.67 -7.97 -5.93
C TYR A 95 -5.59 -9.43 -6.41
N GLY A 96 -4.38 -9.97 -6.56
CA GLY A 96 -4.17 -11.37 -6.91
C GLY A 96 -4.74 -12.31 -5.84
N GLU A 97 -4.46 -12.05 -4.57
CA GLU A 97 -4.98 -12.83 -3.44
C GLU A 97 -6.50 -12.77 -3.35
N LEU A 98 -7.08 -11.58 -3.51
CA LEU A 98 -8.53 -11.40 -3.51
C LEU A 98 -9.18 -12.14 -4.69
N SER A 99 -8.52 -12.17 -5.86
CA SER A 99 -8.98 -12.95 -7.00
C SER A 99 -9.06 -14.45 -6.68
N LEU A 100 -8.01 -15.02 -6.07
CA LEU A 100 -7.98 -16.43 -5.67
C LEU A 100 -9.04 -16.75 -4.62
N LEU A 101 -9.27 -15.84 -3.68
CA LEU A 101 -10.31 -15.97 -2.67
C LEU A 101 -11.72 -16.01 -3.30
N GLU A 102 -12.01 -15.12 -4.24
CA GLU A 102 -13.30 -15.10 -4.93
C GLU A 102 -13.50 -16.33 -5.83
N GLU A 103 -12.44 -16.80 -6.49
CA GLU A 103 -12.49 -18.03 -7.29
C GLU A 103 -12.80 -19.25 -6.40
N ALA A 104 -12.12 -19.37 -5.26
CA ALA A 104 -12.37 -20.43 -4.28
C ALA A 104 -13.77 -20.35 -3.65
N SER A 105 -14.41 -19.19 -3.71
CA SER A 105 -15.78 -18.94 -3.25
C SER A 105 -16.83 -19.12 -4.36
N GLY A 106 -16.43 -19.48 -5.58
CA GLY A 106 -17.32 -19.69 -6.72
C GLY A 106 -17.71 -18.41 -7.48
N ASN A 107 -17.12 -17.26 -7.13
CA ASN A 107 -17.42 -15.95 -7.72
C ASN A 107 -16.48 -15.66 -8.91
N ALA A 108 -16.64 -16.42 -10.00
CA ALA A 108 -15.74 -16.37 -11.15
C ALA A 108 -15.62 -14.97 -11.80
N ASP A 109 -16.70 -14.18 -11.83
CA ASP A 109 -16.68 -12.83 -12.40
C ASP A 109 -15.84 -11.87 -11.57
N LEU A 110 -16.02 -11.88 -10.24
CA LEU A 110 -15.21 -11.07 -9.33
C LEU A 110 -13.75 -11.49 -9.36
N ALA A 111 -13.49 -12.80 -9.37
CA ALA A 111 -12.14 -13.34 -9.49
C ALA A 111 -11.43 -12.80 -10.75
N ARG A 112 -12.08 -12.86 -11.92
CA ARG A 112 -11.53 -12.33 -13.18
C ARG A 112 -11.27 -10.83 -13.10
N ASN A 113 -12.19 -10.06 -12.52
CA ASN A 113 -12.04 -8.62 -12.38
C ASN A 113 -10.85 -8.25 -11.48
N TYR A 114 -10.67 -8.95 -10.36
CA TYR A 114 -9.54 -8.70 -9.47
C TYR A 114 -8.21 -9.16 -10.08
N MET A 115 -8.19 -10.29 -10.81
CA MET A 115 -6.99 -10.72 -11.51
C MET A 115 -6.57 -9.68 -12.55
N ALA A 116 -7.51 -9.17 -13.36
CA ALA A 116 -7.20 -8.13 -14.34
C ALA A 116 -6.59 -6.87 -13.70
N LYS A 117 -7.12 -6.46 -12.53
CA LYS A 117 -6.54 -5.35 -11.75
C LYS A 117 -5.15 -5.68 -11.24
N ALA A 118 -4.90 -6.91 -10.81
CA ALA A 118 -3.58 -7.35 -10.37
C ALA A 118 -2.55 -7.25 -11.52
N GLU A 119 -2.90 -7.75 -12.71
CA GLU A 119 -2.03 -7.68 -13.90
C GLU A 119 -1.71 -6.22 -14.29
N GLU A 120 -2.74 -5.36 -14.29
CA GLU A 120 -2.60 -3.93 -14.58
C GLU A 120 -1.68 -3.24 -13.57
N THR A 121 -1.96 -3.42 -12.27
CA THR A 121 -1.20 -2.79 -11.19
C THR A 121 0.27 -3.25 -11.20
N LEU A 122 0.53 -4.54 -11.40
CA LEU A 122 1.90 -5.06 -11.48
C LEU A 122 2.64 -4.56 -12.73
N ARG A 123 1.93 -4.34 -13.83
CA ARG A 123 2.51 -3.70 -15.02
C ARG A 123 2.92 -2.26 -14.72
N GLU A 124 2.11 -1.50 -13.97
CA GLU A 124 2.45 -0.16 -13.50
C GLU A 124 3.68 -0.16 -12.56
N ALA A 125 3.82 -1.20 -11.73
CA ALA A 125 5.02 -1.41 -10.91
C ALA A 125 6.28 -1.74 -11.75
N GLY A 126 6.13 -2.06 -13.04
CA GLY A 126 7.23 -2.34 -13.96
C GLY A 126 7.57 -3.82 -14.11
N PHE A 127 6.65 -4.74 -13.77
CA PHE A 127 6.84 -6.16 -14.06
C PHE A 127 6.74 -6.42 -15.56
N HIS A 128 7.69 -7.21 -16.09
CA HIS A 128 7.76 -7.51 -17.52
C HIS A 128 6.70 -8.52 -17.99
N ASP A 129 6.25 -9.43 -17.12
CA ASP A 129 5.20 -10.41 -17.42
C ASP A 129 4.30 -10.66 -16.18
N PRO A 130 3.38 -9.74 -15.87
CA PRO A 130 2.45 -9.89 -14.76
C PRO A 130 1.21 -10.70 -15.17
N SER A 131 1.38 -11.83 -15.86
CA SER A 131 0.25 -12.66 -16.27
C SER A 131 -0.42 -13.35 -15.07
N ALA A 132 -1.71 -13.69 -15.19
CA ALA A 132 -2.43 -14.45 -14.17
C ALA A 132 -1.70 -15.75 -13.77
N VAL A 133 -1.00 -16.40 -14.72
CA VAL A 133 -0.19 -17.59 -14.46
C VAL A 133 1.01 -17.26 -13.56
N TYR A 134 1.71 -16.17 -13.85
CA TYR A 134 2.80 -15.68 -13.02
C TYR A 134 2.32 -15.35 -11.60
N ILE A 135 1.22 -14.59 -11.49
CA ILE A 135 0.65 -14.16 -10.21
C ILE A 135 0.24 -15.37 -9.37
N ARG A 136 -0.49 -16.33 -9.96
CA ARG A 136 -0.86 -17.59 -9.31
C ARG A 136 0.37 -18.34 -8.80
N LYS A 137 1.36 -18.56 -9.66
CA LYS A 137 2.59 -19.25 -9.29
C LYS A 137 3.34 -18.53 -8.16
N ARG A 138 3.37 -17.20 -8.17
CA ARG A 138 4.01 -16.40 -7.12
C ARG A 138 3.30 -16.59 -5.77
N LEU A 139 1.98 -16.52 -5.76
CA LEU A 139 1.13 -16.67 -4.57
C LEU A 139 1.00 -18.12 -4.09
N GLU A 140 1.26 -19.10 -4.95
CA GLU A 140 1.38 -20.52 -4.56
C GLU A 140 2.68 -20.79 -3.78
N ASN A 141 3.78 -20.12 -4.14
CA ASN A 141 5.09 -20.29 -3.49
C ASN A 141 5.22 -19.56 -2.15
N GLU A 142 4.34 -18.60 -1.89
CA GLU A 142 4.12 -18.03 -0.56
C GLU A 142 2.77 -18.55 -0.08
N PRO A 143 2.68 -19.73 0.56
CA PRO A 143 1.42 -20.43 0.70
C PRO A 143 0.41 -19.66 1.56
N PHE A 144 -0.42 -18.86 0.88
CA PHE A 144 -1.74 -18.43 1.32
C PHE A 144 -2.75 -19.55 1.10
N VAL A 145 -2.63 -20.29 -0.01
CA VAL A 145 -3.57 -21.34 -0.43
C VAL A 145 -2.97 -22.73 -0.19
N GLU A 146 -2.90 -23.15 1.07
CA GLU A 146 -2.61 -24.55 1.39
C GLU A 146 -3.85 -25.29 1.89
N VAL A 147 -5.05 -24.93 1.43
CA VAL A 147 -6.26 -25.72 1.74
C VAL A 147 -7.23 -25.69 0.57
N SER A 148 -7.58 -26.87 0.06
CA SER A 148 -8.77 -27.12 -0.79
C SER A 148 -8.63 -27.17 -2.33
N LEU A 149 -7.46 -27.48 -2.90
CA LEU A 149 -7.40 -28.03 -4.28
C LEU A 149 -7.15 -29.56 -4.32
N LYS A 150 -6.94 -30.20 -3.17
CA LYS A 150 -6.79 -31.66 -3.05
C LYS A 150 -8.07 -32.42 -2.67
N GLY A 151 -9.20 -31.74 -2.50
CA GLY A 151 -10.45 -32.34 -2.00
C GLY A 151 -11.65 -32.12 -2.91
N ASN A 152 -11.62 -32.71 -4.11
CA ASN A 152 -12.76 -33.20 -4.90
C ASN A 152 -12.37 -33.30 -6.37
N ARG A 153 -11.83 -34.47 -6.75
CA ARG A 153 -12.11 -35.04 -8.06
C ARG A 153 -13.05 -36.23 -7.82
N PRO A 154 -14.03 -36.45 -8.70
CA PRO A 154 -15.15 -37.36 -8.50
C PRO A 154 -14.72 -38.80 -8.21
#